data_AF-A0A4Y8X1R8-F1
#
_entry.id   AF-A0A4Y8X1R8-F1
#
_cell.length_a   1.000
_cell.length_b   1.000
_cell.length_c   1.000
_cell.angle_alpha   90.00
_cell.angle_beta   90.00
_cell.angle_gamma   90.00
#
_symmetry.space_group_name_H-M   'P 1'
#
loop_
_entity.id
_entity.type
_entity.pdbx_description
1 polymer ?
#
loop_
_entity_poly.entity_id
_entity_poly.type
_entity_poly.pdbx_seq_one_letter_code
_entity_poly.pdbx_strand_id
1 'polypeptide(L)'
;MTSGPERSPVPAPDEQEYTLRRAPRLSAAVLVSVLAGLLLALIGTTLVHAAPRPPVDPYSGAPLSFGSTFGYMLVAAMAACMLVGLLVWLLLDRRSRRTARTVTLRRTDDPAQADVTLHRAEAEALRPRRDTDPSDGRTTEP
;
A
#
# COMPACT_ATOMS: atom_id res chain seq x y z
N MET A 1 36.78 -23.23 -41.07
CA MET A 1 35.44 -22.74 -40.69
C MET A 1 35.55 -22.22 -39.26
N THR A 2 35.73 -20.92 -39.09
CA THR A 2 35.79 -20.26 -37.76
C THR A 2 34.46 -19.57 -37.55
N SER A 3 33.69 -20.09 -36.60
CA SER A 3 32.50 -19.47 -36.05
C SER A 3 32.90 -18.18 -35.36
N GLY A 4 32.46 -17.05 -35.91
CA GLY A 4 32.67 -15.74 -35.31
C GLY A 4 32.05 -15.67 -33.91
N PRO A 5 32.61 -14.86 -33.01
CA PRO A 5 32.10 -14.74 -31.65
C PRO A 5 30.63 -14.29 -31.71
N GLU A 6 29.75 -15.03 -31.04
CA GLU A 6 28.38 -14.59 -30.82
C GLU A 6 28.44 -13.21 -30.15
N ARG A 7 27.96 -12.17 -30.86
CA ARG A 7 27.73 -10.87 -30.24
C ARG A 7 26.59 -11.07 -29.26
N SER A 8 26.91 -11.17 -27.96
CA SER A 8 25.93 -10.87 -26.92
C SER A 8 25.25 -9.53 -27.27
N PRO A 9 23.91 -9.43 -27.24
CA PRO A 9 23.25 -8.17 -27.52
C PRO A 9 23.75 -7.16 -26.48
N VAL A 10 24.47 -6.14 -26.93
CA VAL A 10 24.76 -4.97 -26.11
C VAL A 10 23.40 -4.32 -25.87
N PRO A 11 22.92 -4.19 -24.60
CA PRO A 11 21.65 -3.52 -24.34
C PRO A 11 21.74 -2.10 -24.90
N ALA A 12 20.76 -1.73 -25.73
CA ALA A 12 20.71 -0.40 -26.31
C ALA A 12 20.68 0.64 -25.16
N PRO A 13 21.44 1.75 -25.26
CA PRO A 13 21.68 2.67 -24.14
C PRO A 13 20.43 3.38 -23.57
N ASP A 14 19.23 3.13 -24.10
CA ASP A 14 17.96 3.73 -23.66
C ASP A 14 16.91 2.71 -23.16
N GLU A 15 17.28 1.43 -22.98
CA GLU A 15 16.41 0.43 -22.35
C GLU A 15 16.73 0.33 -20.85
N GLN A 16 15.78 0.80 -20.02
CA GLN A 16 15.94 0.84 -18.57
C GLN A 16 14.84 0.01 -17.93
N GLU A 17 15.23 -0.98 -17.13
CA GLU A 17 14.31 -1.91 -16.50
C GLU A 17 13.78 -1.33 -15.18
N TYR A 18 12.46 -1.11 -15.10
CA TYR A 18 11.81 -0.59 -13.90
C TYR A 18 10.88 -1.63 -13.28
N THR A 19 10.94 -1.77 -11.96
CA THR A 19 10.01 -2.64 -11.23
C THR A 19 8.81 -1.81 -10.76
N LEU A 20 7.66 -1.99 -11.41
CA LEU A 20 6.42 -1.35 -10.99
C LEU A 20 5.77 -2.18 -9.87
N ARG A 21 5.72 -1.60 -8.66
CA ARG A 21 5.00 -2.21 -7.52
C ARG A 21 3.64 -1.54 -7.34
N ARG A 22 2.56 -2.29 -7.52
CA ARG A 22 1.22 -1.88 -7.05
C ARG A 22 1.21 -1.94 -5.52
N ALA A 23 1.32 -0.79 -4.88
CA ALA A 23 1.09 -0.69 -3.43
C ALA A 23 -0.41 -0.90 -3.15
N PRO A 24 -0.79 -1.86 -2.28
CA PRO A 24 -2.18 -2.00 -1.86
C PRO A 24 -2.60 -0.76 -1.06
N ARG A 25 -3.77 -0.21 -1.39
CA ARG A 25 -4.29 1.03 -0.76
C ARG A 25 -4.63 0.78 0.71
N LEU A 26 -3.76 1.19 1.62
CA LEU A 26 -3.99 1.11 3.08
C LEU A 26 -5.26 1.88 3.48
N SER A 27 -5.51 3.03 2.85
CA SER A 27 -6.70 3.85 3.09
C SER A 27 -8.01 3.09 2.92
N ALA A 28 -8.09 2.19 1.91
CA ALA A 28 -9.28 1.39 1.69
C ALA A 28 -9.50 0.37 2.82
N ALA A 29 -8.44 -0.28 3.31
CA ALA A 29 -8.54 -1.25 4.40
C ALA A 29 -8.97 -0.60 5.72
N VAL A 30 -8.38 0.56 6.03
CA VAL A 30 -8.73 1.37 7.21
C VAL A 30 -10.20 1.80 7.14
N LEU A 31 -10.65 2.33 5.99
CA LEU A 31 -12.03 2.78 5.81
C LEU A 31 -13.05 1.64 6.00
N VAL A 32 -12.82 0.48 5.36
CA VAL A 32 -13.69 -0.69 5.51
C VAL A 32 -13.74 -1.15 6.96
N SER A 33 -12.60 -1.14 7.66
CA SER A 33 -12.52 -1.55 9.08
C SER A 33 -13.32 -0.62 9.99
N VAL A 34 -13.25 0.70 9.77
CA VAL A 34 -14.03 1.69 10.53
C VAL A 34 -15.53 1.47 10.30
N LEU A 35 -15.94 1.33 9.04
CA LEU A 35 -17.36 1.14 8.71
C LEU A 35 -17.90 -0.17 9.27
N ALA A 36 -17.12 -1.26 9.19
CA ALA A 36 -17.48 -2.54 9.79
C ALA A 36 -17.57 -2.45 11.32
N GLY A 37 -16.61 -1.77 11.97
CA GLY A 37 -16.63 -1.54 13.42
C GLY A 37 -17.84 -0.73 13.88
N LEU A 38 -18.18 0.35 13.15
CA LEU A 38 -19.37 1.15 13.40
C LEU A 38 -20.66 0.33 13.28
N LEU A 39 -20.77 -0.47 12.20
CA LEU A 39 -21.93 -1.32 11.97
C LEU A 39 -22.07 -2.40 13.05
N LEU A 40 -20.97 -3.07 13.40
CA LEU A 40 -20.95 -4.07 14.47
C LEU A 40 -21.28 -3.49 15.83
N ALA A 41 -20.80 -2.29 16.14
CA ALA A 41 -21.14 -1.60 17.38
C ALA A 41 -22.64 -1.27 17.46
N LEU A 42 -23.22 -0.80 16.36
CA LEU A 42 -24.65 -0.52 16.29
C LEU A 42 -25.47 -1.79 16.48
N ILE A 43 -25.16 -2.85 15.73
CA ILE A 43 -25.83 -4.16 15.84
C ILE A 43 -25.66 -4.74 17.24
N GLY A 44 -24.47 -4.72 17.80
CA GLY A 44 -24.20 -5.23 19.15
C GLY A 44 -25.02 -4.48 20.20
N THR A 45 -25.06 -3.15 20.10
CA THR A 45 -25.82 -2.31 21.05
C THR A 45 -27.31 -2.59 20.97
N THR A 46 -27.87 -2.69 19.76
CA THR A 46 -29.31 -2.99 19.58
C THR A 46 -29.66 -4.38 20.10
N LEU A 47 -28.84 -5.39 19.84
CA LEU A 47 -29.06 -6.75 20.34
C LEU A 47 -29.01 -6.81 21.87
N VAL A 48 -28.04 -6.15 22.50
CA VAL A 48 -27.90 -6.12 23.96
C VAL A 48 -29.10 -5.43 24.62
N HIS A 49 -29.63 -4.36 24.03
CA HIS A 49 -30.82 -3.67 24.57
C HIS A 49 -32.14 -4.38 24.25
N ALA A 50 -32.20 -5.15 23.18
CA ALA A 50 -33.36 -5.98 22.85
C ALA A 50 -33.45 -7.25 23.73
N ALA A 51 -32.37 -7.61 24.43
CA ALA A 51 -32.33 -8.78 25.28
C ALA A 51 -33.23 -8.62 26.54
N PRO A 52 -33.77 -9.71 27.11
CA PRO A 52 -34.63 -9.64 28.30
C PRO A 52 -33.95 -9.07 29.54
N ARG A 53 -32.61 -9.12 29.58
CA ARG A 53 -31.80 -8.55 30.65
C ARG A 53 -31.00 -7.38 30.08
N PRO A 54 -31.46 -6.14 30.28
CA PRO A 54 -30.74 -4.98 29.82
C PRO A 54 -29.37 -4.85 30.53
N PRO A 55 -28.38 -4.21 29.88
CA PRO A 55 -27.06 -4.05 30.45
C PRO A 55 -27.12 -3.15 31.69
N VAL A 56 -26.35 -3.50 32.72
CA VAL A 56 -26.26 -2.74 33.97
C VAL A 56 -24.81 -2.40 34.28
N ASP A 57 -24.61 -1.28 34.95
CA ASP A 57 -23.30 -0.85 35.41
C ASP A 57 -22.83 -1.77 36.54
N PRO A 58 -21.67 -2.42 36.44
CA PRO A 58 -21.16 -3.32 37.47
C PRO A 58 -20.89 -2.63 38.82
N TYR A 59 -20.74 -1.29 38.87
CA TYR A 59 -20.46 -0.58 40.11
C TYR A 59 -21.71 -0.04 40.80
N SER A 60 -22.63 0.57 40.05
CA SER A 60 -23.86 1.14 40.61
C SER A 60 -25.08 0.20 40.55
N GLY A 61 -25.03 -0.84 39.71
CA GLY A 61 -26.19 -1.68 39.41
C GLY A 61 -27.27 -0.98 38.58
N ALA A 62 -27.07 0.29 38.19
CA ALA A 62 -28.01 1.04 37.39
C ALA A 62 -27.99 0.58 35.92
N PRO A 63 -29.14 0.60 35.21
CA PRO A 63 -29.19 0.25 33.79
C PRO A 63 -28.36 1.23 32.95
N LEU A 64 -27.55 0.70 32.03
CA LEU A 64 -26.82 1.52 31.07
C LEU A 64 -27.79 2.10 30.04
N SER A 65 -27.52 3.34 29.64
CA SER A 65 -28.22 3.95 28.51
C SER A 65 -27.75 3.34 27.18
N PHE A 66 -28.59 3.48 26.14
CA PHE A 66 -28.21 3.07 24.79
C PHE A 66 -26.94 3.78 24.32
N GLY A 67 -26.84 5.09 24.55
CA GLY A 67 -25.70 5.90 24.11
C GLY A 67 -24.38 5.51 24.80
N SER A 68 -24.42 5.22 26.11
CA SER A 68 -23.23 4.78 26.84
C SER A 68 -22.75 3.40 26.36
N THR A 69 -23.67 2.45 26.22
CA THR A 69 -23.37 1.12 25.68
C THR A 69 -22.84 1.20 24.25
N PHE A 70 -23.46 2.02 23.40
CA PHE A 70 -22.99 2.26 22.04
C PHE A 70 -21.57 2.81 22.00
N GLY A 71 -21.24 3.78 22.86
CA GLY A 71 -19.89 4.33 22.95
C GLY A 71 -18.84 3.26 23.28
N TYR A 72 -19.10 2.43 24.29
CA TYR A 72 -18.18 1.34 24.65
C TYR A 72 -18.06 0.29 23.54
N MET A 73 -19.19 -0.12 22.96
CA MET A 73 -19.22 -1.06 21.84
C MET A 73 -18.49 -0.51 20.62
N LEU A 74 -18.62 0.79 20.33
CA LEU A 74 -17.97 1.45 19.21
C LEU A 74 -16.45 1.40 19.33
N VAL A 75 -15.91 1.78 20.49
CA VAL A 75 -14.46 1.73 20.72
C VAL A 75 -13.94 0.29 20.60
N ALA A 76 -14.61 -0.67 21.25
CA ALA A 76 -14.21 -2.07 21.21
C ALA A 76 -14.29 -2.68 19.81
N ALA A 77 -15.40 -2.47 19.10
CA ALA A 77 -15.62 -2.99 17.76
C ALA A 77 -14.67 -2.35 16.73
N MET A 78 -14.46 -1.03 16.79
CA MET A 78 -13.50 -0.36 15.91
C MET A 78 -12.08 -0.86 16.14
N ALA A 79 -11.65 -1.03 17.39
CA ALA A 79 -10.32 -1.57 17.70
C ALA A 79 -10.15 -2.99 17.16
N ALA A 80 -11.13 -3.87 17.39
CA ALA A 80 -11.10 -5.25 16.88
C ALA A 80 -11.10 -5.30 15.34
N CYS A 81 -11.99 -4.53 14.69
CA CYS A 81 -12.06 -4.48 13.23
C CYS A 81 -10.80 -3.87 12.60
N MET A 82 -10.22 -2.84 13.20
CA MET A 82 -8.95 -2.27 12.74
C MET A 82 -7.82 -3.29 12.81
N LEU A 83 -7.71 -4.02 13.92
CA LEU A 83 -6.70 -5.05 14.06
C LEU A 83 -6.85 -6.13 12.97
N VAL A 84 -8.05 -6.65 12.79
CA VAL A 84 -8.34 -7.65 11.76
C VAL A 84 -8.11 -7.10 10.35
N GLY A 85 -8.60 -5.90 10.06
CA GLY A 85 -8.45 -5.26 8.76
C GLY A 85 -7.01 -4.96 8.40
N LEU A 86 -6.19 -4.56 9.38
CA LEU A 86 -4.75 -4.36 9.19
C LEU A 86 -4.03 -5.69 8.95
N LEU A 87 -4.39 -6.76 9.66
CA LEU A 87 -3.86 -8.10 9.43
C LEU A 87 -4.19 -8.60 8.01
N VAL A 88 -5.45 -8.42 7.59
CA VAL A 88 -5.89 -8.75 6.22
C VAL A 88 -5.14 -7.92 5.19
N TRP A 89 -4.97 -6.61 5.43
CA TRP A 89 -4.19 -5.74 4.54
C TRP A 89 -2.72 -6.16 4.46
N LEU A 90 -2.09 -6.51 5.58
CA LEU A 90 -0.71 -7.02 5.60
C LEU A 90 -0.58 -8.33 4.81
N LEU A 91 -1.56 -9.22 4.92
CA LEU A 91 -1.59 -10.45 4.14
C LEU A 91 -1.70 -10.17 2.63
N LEU A 92 -2.52 -9.18 2.26
CA LEU A 92 -2.66 -8.72 0.88
C LEU A 92 -1.40 -8.01 0.37
N ASP A 93 -0.74 -7.18 1.18
CA ASP A 93 0.56 -6.57 0.82
C ASP A 93 1.62 -7.63 0.57
N ARG A 94 1.66 -8.68 1.41
CA ARG A 94 2.60 -9.79 1.23
C ARG A 94 2.36 -10.55 -0.08
N ARG A 95 1.10 -10.72 -0.49
CA ARG A 95 0.75 -11.33 -1.79
C ARG A 95 1.10 -10.40 -2.95
N SER A 96 0.87 -9.10 -2.82
CA SER A 96 1.20 -8.10 -3.85
C SER A 96 2.70 -8.06 -4.15
N ARG A 97 3.55 -8.18 -3.12
CA ARG A 97 5.02 -8.25 -3.30
C ARG A 97 5.49 -9.43 -4.14
N ARG A 98 4.75 -10.54 -4.17
CA ARG A 98 5.06 -11.70 -5.03
C ARG A 98 4.69 -11.48 -6.50
N THR A 99 3.86 -10.50 -6.81
CA THR A 99 3.42 -10.16 -8.18
C THR A 99 4.05 -8.85 -8.64
N ALA A 100 5.31 -8.61 -8.27
CA ALA A 100 6.09 -7.55 -8.90
C ALA A 100 6.31 -7.92 -10.38
N ARG A 101 5.88 -7.05 -11.29
CA ARG A 101 6.21 -7.17 -12.72
C ARG A 101 7.36 -6.22 -13.01
N THR A 102 8.41 -6.75 -13.62
CA THR A 102 9.42 -5.95 -14.31
C THR A 102 8.82 -5.42 -15.60
N VAL A 103 8.96 -4.12 -15.84
CA VAL A 103 8.55 -3.45 -17.07
C VAL A 103 9.76 -2.71 -17.59
N THR A 104 10.16 -3.02 -18.83
CA THR A 104 11.21 -2.30 -19.54
C THR A 104 10.65 -0.98 -20.07
N LEU A 105 11.18 0.15 -19.59
CA LEU A 105 10.89 1.45 -20.16
C LEU A 105 11.92 1.75 -21.24
N ARG A 106 11.43 2.10 -22.43
CA ARG A 106 12.24 2.60 -23.54
C ARG A 106 11.80 4.02 -23.83
N ARG A 107 12.75 4.94 -23.85
CA ARG A 107 12.48 6.31 -24.30
C ARG A 107 12.22 6.29 -25.80
N THR A 108 11.09 6.84 -26.24
CA THR A 108 10.79 7.02 -27.67
C THR A 108 10.38 8.46 -27.91
N ASP A 109 10.81 9.02 -29.04
CA ASP A 109 10.44 10.38 -29.45
C ASP A 109 9.12 10.38 -30.26
N ASP A 110 8.66 9.21 -30.69
CA ASP A 110 7.39 9.03 -31.41
C ASP A 110 6.23 8.75 -30.43
N PRO A 111 5.30 9.70 -30.23
CA PRO A 111 4.18 9.51 -29.30
C PRO A 111 3.22 8.40 -29.72
N ALA A 112 3.19 8.01 -31.00
CA ALA A 112 2.33 6.92 -31.48
C ALA A 112 2.82 5.53 -31.04
N GLN A 113 4.09 5.41 -30.66
CA GLN A 113 4.70 4.16 -30.18
C GLN A 113 4.75 4.08 -28.65
N ALA A 114 4.22 5.08 -27.93
CA ALA A 114 4.23 5.11 -26.48
C ALA A 114 3.03 4.36 -25.88
N ASP A 115 3.30 3.29 -25.13
CA ASP A 115 2.26 2.59 -24.35
C ASP A 115 1.71 3.44 -23.19
N VAL A 116 2.55 4.32 -22.62
CA VAL A 116 2.22 5.20 -21.49
C VAL A 116 2.88 6.56 -21.69
N THR A 117 2.10 7.63 -21.52
CA THR A 117 2.60 9.00 -21.50
C THR A 117 3.00 9.40 -20.07
N LEU A 118 4.27 9.72 -19.87
CA LEU A 118 4.78 10.26 -18.61
C LEU A 118 4.96 11.77 -18.74
N HIS A 119 4.52 12.52 -17.73
CA HIS A 119 4.78 13.95 -17.73
C HIS A 119 6.26 14.21 -17.39
N ARG A 120 6.86 15.29 -17.92
CA ARG A 120 8.30 15.56 -17.78
C ARG A 120 8.77 15.54 -16.32
N ALA A 121 7.95 16.07 -15.41
CA ALA A 121 8.23 16.06 -13.98
C ALA A 121 8.29 14.64 -13.39
N GLU A 122 7.44 13.73 -13.87
CA GLU A 122 7.41 12.33 -13.45
C GLU A 122 8.60 11.55 -14.02
N ALA A 123 8.98 11.82 -15.28
CA ALA A 123 10.16 11.25 -15.90
C ALA A 123 11.45 11.67 -15.17
N GLU A 124 11.53 12.94 -14.74
CA GLU A 124 12.67 13.44 -13.95
C GLU A 124 12.72 12.80 -12.55
N ALA A 125 11.56 12.55 -11.93
CA ALA A 125 11.47 11.88 -10.64
C ALA A 125 11.88 10.39 -10.69
N LEU A 126 11.74 9.76 -11.86
CA LEU A 126 12.15 8.38 -12.10
C LEU A 126 13.63 8.23 -12.49
N ARG A 127 14.31 9.33 -12.85
CA ARG A 127 15.74 9.26 -13.14
C ARG A 127 16.48 8.73 -11.91
N PRO A 128 17.33 7.69 -12.07
CA PRO A 128 18.16 7.23 -10.97
C PRO A 128 18.96 8.42 -10.46
N ARG A 129 18.84 8.71 -9.16
CA ARG A 129 19.67 9.69 -8.48
C ARG A 129 21.10 9.23 -8.67
N ARG A 130 21.81 9.84 -9.63
CA ARG A 130 23.24 9.63 -9.82
C ARG A 130 23.86 9.97 -8.47
N ASP A 131 24.30 8.95 -7.74
CA ASP A 131 25.28 9.17 -6.68
C ASP A 131 26.44 9.87 -7.39
N THR A 132 26.61 11.15 -7.10
CA THR A 132 27.82 11.87 -7.46
C THR A 132 28.92 11.24 -6.64
N ASP A 133 29.58 10.24 -7.21
CA ASP A 133 30.84 9.71 -6.69
C ASP A 133 31.81 10.89 -6.56
N PRO A 134 32.24 11.29 -5.35
CA PRO A 134 33.18 12.41 -5.18
C PRO A 134 34.60 12.06 -5.64
N SER A 135 34.83 10.86 -6.20
CA SER A 135 36.15 10.33 -6.52
C SER A 135 36.62 10.60 -7.96
N ASP A 136 36.31 11.76 -8.56
CA ASP A 136 37.21 12.35 -9.58
C ASP A 136 38.41 13.00 -8.85
N GLY A 137 39.15 12.14 -8.14
CA GLY A 137 40.48 12.42 -7.62
C GLY A 137 41.45 12.46 -8.79
N ARG A 138 41.35 13.50 -9.62
CA ARG A 138 42.41 13.84 -10.56
C ARG A 138 43.44 14.69 -9.82
N THR A 139 44.35 13.97 -9.16
CA THR A 139 45.70 14.44 -8.89
C THR A 139 46.31 14.91 -10.21
N THR A 140 46.41 16.22 -10.40
CA THR A 140 47.36 16.78 -11.36
C THR A 140 48.76 16.67 -10.75
N GLU A 141 49.46 15.68 -11.31
CA GLU A 141 50.88 15.34 -11.38
C GLU A 141 51.97 16.44 -11.15
N PRO A 142 53.25 16.02 -11.00
CA PRO A 142 54.28 16.60 -10.13
C PRO A 142 55.08 17.79 -10.69
#